data_AF-A0A8J7MG66-F1
#
_entry.id   AF-A0A8J7MG66-F1
#
_cell.length_a   1.000
_cell.length_b   1.000
_cell.length_c   1.000
_cell.angle_alpha   90.00
_cell.angle_beta   90.00
_cell.angle_gamma   90.00
#
_symmetry.space_group_name_H-M   'P 1'
#
loop_
_entity.id
_entity.type
_entity.pdbx_description
1 polymer ?
#
loop_
_entity_poly.entity_id
_entity_poly.type
_entity_poly.pdbx_seq_one_letter_code
_entity_poly.pdbx_strand_id
1 'polypeptide(L)'
;MKVDKLGSYTVQLVMMALNTALILSGSMVVATLLKLRGFPERNYDWPLLAVFVRNWGFILVILPAIWVTISISLERNAQSNFSTRSSLISGLLLFAGLAVLIIIVVVLANGAGSIIQVVE
;
A
#
# COMPACT_ATOMS: atom_id res chain seq x y z
N MET A 1 -19.72 19.40 24.43
CA MET A 1 -19.98 18.16 23.67
C MET A 1 -18.64 17.44 23.50
N LYS A 2 -18.31 16.49 24.39
CA LYS A 2 -17.10 15.66 24.27
C LYS A 2 -17.37 14.69 23.12
N VAL A 3 -16.92 15.02 21.92
CA VAL A 3 -16.91 14.05 20.82
C VAL A 3 -16.04 12.88 21.29
N ASP A 4 -16.60 11.68 21.30
CA ASP A 4 -15.96 10.48 21.85
C ASP A 4 -14.67 10.17 21.09
N LYS A 5 -13.54 10.66 21.62
CA LYS A 5 -12.20 10.46 21.03
C LYS A 5 -11.89 8.97 20.82
N LEU A 6 -12.49 8.09 21.62
CA LEU A 6 -12.40 6.63 21.47
C LEU A 6 -12.86 6.16 20.08
N GLY A 7 -13.96 6.71 19.54
CA GLY A 7 -14.46 6.35 18.22
C GLY A 7 -13.49 6.74 17.09
N SER A 8 -12.82 7.89 17.22
CA SER A 8 -11.84 8.38 16.24
C SER A 8 -10.63 7.44 16.13
N TYR A 9 -10.10 6.99 17.27
CA TYR A 9 -8.95 6.07 17.29
C TYR A 9 -9.29 4.70 16.72
N THR A 10 -10.50 4.19 16.97
CA THR A 10 -10.97 2.94 16.36
C THR A 10 -11.01 3.04 14.84
N VAL A 11 -11.51 4.15 14.27
CA VAL A 11 -11.54 4.36 12.82
C VAL A 11 -10.13 4.39 12.23
N GLN A 12 -9.18 5.08 12.88
CA GLN A 12 -7.79 5.12 12.42
C GLN A 12 -7.13 3.73 12.45
N LEU A 13 -7.40 2.93 13.48
CA LEU A 13 -6.92 1.55 13.58
C LEU A 13 -7.53 0.64 12.50
N VAL A 14 -8.83 0.76 12.23
CA VAL A 14 -9.50 0.02 11.14
C VAL A 14 -8.91 0.39 9.79
N MET A 15 -8.67 1.68 9.55
CA MET A 15 -7.99 2.14 8.33
C MET A 15 -6.58 1.58 8.21
N MET A 16 -5.82 1.52 9.31
CA MET A 16 -4.50 0.88 9.32
C MET A 16 -4.61 -0.58 8.88
N ALA A 17 -5.52 -1.33 9.49
CA ALA A 17 -5.72 -2.74 9.19
C ALA A 17 -6.11 -2.97 7.73
N LEU A 18 -7.00 -2.13 7.18
CA LEU A 18 -7.39 -2.19 5.77
C LEU A 18 -6.22 -1.89 4.82
N ASN A 19 -5.43 -0.86 5.11
CA ASN A 19 -4.24 -0.53 4.31
C ASN A 19 -3.20 -1.65 4.36
N THR A 20 -2.96 -2.22 5.53
CA THR A 20 -2.05 -3.36 5.70
C THR A 20 -2.55 -4.59 4.93
N ALA A 21 -3.84 -4.92 5.01
CA ALA A 21 -4.43 -6.03 4.27
C ALA A 21 -4.31 -5.82 2.75
N LEU A 22 -4.55 -4.59 2.28
CA LEU A 22 -4.39 -4.22 0.87
C LEU A 22 -2.93 -4.43 0.40
N ILE A 23 -1.95 -3.96 1.16
CA ILE A 23 -0.52 -4.12 0.81
C ILE A 23 -0.11 -5.59 0.83
N LEU A 24 -0.51 -6.35 1.86
CA LEU A 24 -0.20 -7.78 1.95
C LEU A 24 -0.80 -8.55 0.78
N SER A 25 -2.10 -8.38 0.52
CA SER A 25 -2.77 -9.05 -0.61
C SER A 25 -2.16 -8.65 -1.96
N GLY A 26 -1.92 -7.36 -2.19
CA GLY A 26 -1.27 -6.86 -3.42
C GLY A 26 0.13 -7.42 -3.62
N SER A 27 0.95 -7.45 -2.57
CA SER A 27 2.31 -8.01 -2.64
C SER A 27 2.31 -9.52 -2.90
N MET A 28 1.36 -10.28 -2.32
CA MET A 28 1.20 -11.71 -2.60
C MET A 28 0.78 -11.96 -4.04
N VAL A 29 -0.14 -11.16 -4.59
CA VAL A 29 -0.56 -11.26 -6.00
C VAL A 29 0.63 -10.98 -6.92
N VAL A 30 1.37 -9.89 -6.70
CA VAL A 30 2.56 -9.55 -7.50
C VAL A 30 3.63 -10.64 -7.41
N ALA A 31 3.91 -11.16 -6.21
CA ALA A 31 4.88 -12.24 -6.03
C ALA A 31 4.45 -13.52 -6.77
N THR A 32 3.16 -13.85 -6.75
CA THR A 32 2.59 -15.01 -7.44
C THR A 32 2.70 -14.83 -8.96
N LEU A 33 2.31 -13.66 -9.49
CA LEU A 33 2.40 -13.36 -10.92
C LEU A 33 3.86 -13.43 -11.43
N LEU A 34 4.81 -12.83 -10.69
CA LEU A 34 6.22 -12.91 -11.04
C LEU A 34 6.73 -14.36 -11.02
N LYS A 35 6.32 -15.17 -10.03
CA LYS A 35 6.72 -16.58 -9.92
C LYS A 35 6.14 -17.42 -11.05
N LEU A 36 4.89 -17.20 -11.44
CA LEU A 36 4.24 -17.89 -12.57
C LEU A 36 4.93 -17.58 -13.91
N ARG A 37 5.62 -16.45 -14.01
CA ARG A 37 6.37 -16.04 -15.22
C ARG A 37 7.84 -16.46 -15.23
N GLY A 38 8.30 -17.22 -14.23
CA GLY A 38 9.68 -17.69 -14.19
C GLY A 38 10.67 -16.77 -13.47
N PHE A 39 10.23 -15.76 -12.71
CA PHE A 39 11.17 -14.99 -11.87
C PHE A 39 11.84 -15.92 -10.84
N PRO A 40 13.17 -15.87 -10.62
CA PRO A 40 14.14 -14.85 -11.06
C PRO A 40 15.04 -15.30 -12.23
N GLU A 41 14.49 -15.77 -13.35
CA GLU A 41 15.32 -16.05 -14.52
C GLU A 41 16.09 -14.80 -14.99
N ARG A 42 17.40 -14.99 -15.22
CA ARG A 42 18.39 -13.92 -15.43
C ARG A 42 18.29 -13.21 -16.78
N ASN A 43 17.61 -13.80 -17.74
CA ASN A 43 17.54 -13.33 -19.14
C ASN A 43 16.32 -12.44 -19.41
N TYR A 44 15.60 -12.03 -18.36
CA TYR A 44 14.36 -11.29 -18.49
C TYR A 44 14.42 -9.94 -17.78
N ASP A 45 14.11 -8.87 -18.50
CA ASP A 45 14.03 -7.53 -17.94
C ASP A 45 12.72 -7.35 -17.16
N TRP A 46 12.80 -7.68 -15.87
CA TRP A 46 11.67 -7.55 -14.96
C TRP A 46 11.39 -6.07 -14.65
N PRO A 47 10.11 -5.64 -14.61
CA PRO A 47 9.76 -4.29 -14.20
C PRO A 47 10.29 -4.01 -12.79
N LEU A 48 11.19 -3.03 -12.65
CA LEU A 48 11.85 -2.70 -11.38
C LEU A 48 10.86 -2.49 -10.24
N LEU A 49 9.72 -1.87 -10.53
CA LEU A 49 8.65 -1.61 -9.57
C LEU A 49 8.01 -2.91 -9.03
N ALA A 50 7.81 -3.92 -9.87
CA ALA A 50 7.25 -5.21 -9.46
C ALA A 50 8.25 -6.01 -8.63
N VAL A 51 9.53 -5.99 -9.01
CA VAL A 51 10.61 -6.59 -8.21
C VAL A 51 10.73 -5.90 -6.85
N PHE A 52 10.63 -4.56 -6.84
CA PHE A 52 10.64 -3.77 -5.61
C PHE A 52 9.49 -4.13 -4.69
N VAL A 53 8.24 -4.14 -5.17
CA VAL A 53 7.06 -4.50 -4.36
C VAL A 53 7.15 -5.92 -3.82
N ARG A 54 7.69 -6.86 -4.59
CA ARG A 54 7.93 -8.24 -4.13
C ARG A 54 8.94 -8.29 -2.98
N ASN A 55 10.09 -7.65 -3.13
CA ASN A 55 11.20 -7.76 -2.17
C ASN A 55 11.02 -6.86 -0.94
N TRP A 56 10.38 -5.71 -1.13
CA TRP A 56 10.23 -4.66 -0.13
C TRP A 56 8.76 -4.42 0.27
N GLY A 57 7.84 -5.30 -0.12
CA GLY A 57 6.42 -5.21 0.24
C GLY A 57 6.20 -5.11 1.76
N PHE A 58 7.07 -5.72 2.56
CA PHE A 58 7.03 -5.59 4.03
C PHE A 58 7.31 -4.15 4.50
N ILE A 59 8.16 -3.38 3.82
CA ILE A 59 8.39 -1.97 4.13
C ILE A 59 7.14 -1.15 3.82
N LEU A 60 6.42 -1.48 2.75
CA LEU A 60 5.15 -0.83 2.44
C LEU A 60 4.11 -1.06 3.55
N VAL A 61 4.17 -2.17 4.28
CA VAL A 61 3.29 -2.42 5.46
C VAL A 61 3.60 -1.48 6.63
N ILE A 62 4.82 -0.96 6.73
CA ILE A 62 5.21 -0.02 7.80
C ILE A 62 4.60 1.37 7.57
N LEU A 63 4.37 1.76 6.32
CA LEU A 63 3.82 3.07 5.95
C LEU A 63 2.49 3.40 6.65
N PRO A 64 1.45 2.53 6.63
CA PRO A 64 0.22 2.74 7.37
C PRO A 64 0.42 2.89 8.88
N ALA A 65 1.34 2.14 9.48
CA ALA A 65 1.63 2.21 10.91
C ALA A 65 2.31 3.54 11.29
N ILE A 66 3.27 3.99 10.49
CA ILE A 66 3.89 5.32 10.64
C ILE A 66 2.81 6.41 10.52
N TRP A 67 1.95 6.31 9.51
CA TRP A 67 0.89 7.28 9.27
C TRP A 67 -0.10 7.38 10.44
N VAL A 68 -0.54 6.25 11.01
CA VAL A 68 -1.40 6.25 12.20
C VAL A 68 -0.69 6.85 13.40
N THR A 69 0.57 6.50 13.62
CA THR A 69 1.37 7.03 14.75
C THR A 69 1.49 8.55 14.66
N ILE A 70 1.80 9.08 13.46
CA ILE A 70 1.88 10.52 13.20
C ILE A 70 0.52 11.18 13.38
N SER A 71 -0.55 10.59 12.84
CA SER A 71 -1.91 11.14 12.94
C SER A 71 -2.37 11.26 14.40
N ILE A 72 -2.16 10.21 15.21
CA ILE A 72 -2.46 10.22 16.64
C ILE A 72 -1.62 11.29 17.36
N SER A 73 -0.32 11.37 17.06
CA SER A 73 0.56 12.37 17.68
C SER A 73 0.13 13.80 17.35
N LEU A 74 -0.28 14.07 16.10
CA LEU A 74 -0.77 15.38 15.67
C LEU A 74 -2.12 15.72 16.32
N GLU A 75 -3.02 14.75 16.46
CA GLU A 75 -4.30 14.95 17.14
C GLU A 75 -4.16 15.18 18.66
N ARG A 76 -3.11 14.63 19.28
CA ARG A 76 -2.82 14.84 20.72
C ARG A 76 -2.26 16.23 21.00
N ASN A 77 -1.51 16.80 20.06
CA ASN A 77 -0.98 18.15 20.19
C ASN A 77 -2.08 19.19 19.91
N ALA A 78 -2.62 19.78 20.98
CA ALA A 78 -3.79 20.67 20.96
C ALA A 78 -3.62 21.97 20.14
N GLN A 79 -2.40 22.27 19.66
CA GLN A 79 -2.12 23.42 18.79
C GLN A 79 -2.12 23.06 17.29
N SER A 80 -2.31 21.80 16.91
CA SER A 80 -2.31 21.42 15.50
C SER A 80 -3.68 21.67 14.87
N ASN A 81 -3.69 22.20 13.64
CA ASN A 81 -4.90 22.29 12.80
C ASN A 81 -5.38 20.91 12.29
N PHE A 82 -4.82 19.82 12.82
CA PHE A 82 -5.08 18.47 12.37
C PHE A 82 -6.34 17.92 13.06
N SER A 83 -7.47 18.08 12.38
CA SER A 83 -8.76 17.56 12.84
C SER A 83 -8.93 16.08 12.50
N THR A 84 -9.87 15.41 13.18
CA THR A 84 -10.30 14.04 12.86
C THR A 84 -10.71 13.89 11.38
N ARG A 85 -11.32 14.92 10.78
CA ARG A 85 -11.68 14.91 9.35
C ARG A 85 -10.43 14.89 8.47
N SER A 86 -9.40 15.65 8.84
CA SER A 86 -8.11 15.69 8.15
C SER A 86 -7.37 14.35 8.25
N SER A 87 -7.42 13.70 9.42
CA SER A 87 -6.93 12.32 9.59
C SER A 87 -7.67 11.35 8.66
N LEU A 88 -9.00 11.40 8.62
CA LEU A 88 -9.79 10.50 7.77
C LEU A 88 -9.49 10.71 6.28
N ILE A 89 -9.44 11.97 5.82
CA ILE A 89 -9.11 12.29 4.42
C ILE A 89 -7.70 11.84 4.06
N SER A 90 -6.70 12.10 4.91
CA SER A 90 -5.32 11.67 4.64
C SER A 90 -5.16 10.15 4.65
N GLY A 91 -5.90 9.44 5.51
CA GLY A 91 -5.94 7.97 5.51
C GLY A 91 -6.59 7.39 4.26
N LEU A 92 -7.67 8.01 3.77
CA LEU A 92 -8.30 7.64 2.49
C LEU A 92 -7.38 7.92 1.30
N LEU A 93 -6.68 9.05 1.31
CA LEU A 93 -5.71 9.39 0.26
C LEU A 93 -4.54 8.40 0.25
N LEU A 94 -4.03 8.02 1.43
CA LEU A 94 -2.99 7.00 1.55
C LEU A 94 -3.49 5.66 0.99
N PHE A 95 -4.71 5.25 1.34
CA PHE A 95 -5.33 4.03 0.83
C PHE A 95 -5.49 4.04 -0.68
N ALA A 96 -6.04 5.13 -1.24
CA ALA A 96 -6.21 5.28 -2.68
C ALA A 96 -4.85 5.26 -3.41
N GLY A 97 -3.84 5.94 -2.87
CA GLY A 97 -2.49 5.96 -3.44
C GLY A 97 -1.85 4.57 -3.45
N LEU A 98 -1.97 3.81 -2.35
CA LEU A 98 -1.47 2.44 -2.27
C LEU A 98 -2.23 1.49 -3.20
N ALA A 99 -3.55 1.63 -3.31
CA ALA A 99 -4.36 0.84 -4.24
C ALA A 99 -3.95 1.07 -5.69
N VAL A 100 -3.80 2.34 -6.11
CA VAL A 100 -3.34 2.72 -7.44
C VAL A 100 -1.94 2.16 -7.71
N LEU A 101 -1.02 2.28 -6.74
CA LEU A 101 0.33 1.71 -6.85
C LEU A 101 0.26 0.19 -7.12
N ILE A 102 -0.50 -0.56 -6.33
CA ILE A 102 -0.64 -2.02 -6.49
C ILE A 102 -1.24 -2.35 -7.86
N ILE A 103 -2.27 -1.63 -8.31
CA ILE A 103 -2.87 -1.84 -9.64
C ILE A 103 -1.83 -1.62 -10.73
N ILE A 104 -1.06 -0.53 -10.69
CA ILE A 104 0.00 -0.26 -11.65
C ILE A 104 1.02 -1.39 -11.65
N VAL A 105 1.45 -1.86 -10.47
CA VAL A 105 2.43 -2.95 -10.35
C VAL A 105 1.89 -4.24 -10.96
N VAL A 106 0.63 -4.58 -10.70
CA VAL A 106 -0.03 -5.77 -11.24
C VAL A 106 -0.14 -5.67 -12.77
N VAL A 107 -0.52 -4.52 -13.30
CA VAL A 107 -0.59 -4.27 -14.75
C VAL A 107 0.79 -4.41 -15.37
N LEU A 108 1.84 -3.83 -14.78
CA LEU A 108 3.22 -3.96 -15.27
C LEU A 108 3.71 -5.41 -15.20
N ALA A 109 3.42 -6.10 -14.10
CA ALA A 109 3.74 -7.52 -13.93
C ALA A 109 3.04 -8.39 -14.97
N ASN A 110 1.83 -8.00 -15.43
CA ASN A 110 1.05 -8.65 -16.48
C ASN A 110 1.46 -8.23 -17.91
N GLY A 111 1.87 -6.99 -18.14
CA GLY A 111 2.26 -6.49 -19.45
C GLY A 111 3.59 -7.06 -19.95
N ALA A 112 4.55 -7.32 -19.05
CA ALA A 112 5.87 -7.82 -19.43
C ALA A 112 5.79 -9.08 -20.34
N GLY A 113 5.00 -10.07 -19.95
CA GLY A 113 4.83 -11.35 -20.65
C GLY A 113 4.08 -11.29 -21.99
N SER A 114 3.33 -10.23 -22.31
CA SER A 114 2.68 -10.13 -23.63
C SER A 114 3.67 -9.81 -24.75
N ILE A 115 4.84 -9.26 -24.42
CA ILE A 115 5.88 -8.96 -25.42
C ILE A 115 6.59 -10.24 -25.87
N ILE A 116 6.64 -11.29 -25.03
CA ILE A 116 7.34 -12.54 -25.36
C ILE A 116 6.51 -13.42 -26.31
N GLN A 117 5.19 -13.50 -26.13
CA GLN A 117 4.34 -14.36 -26.96
C GLN A 117 4.16 -13.88 -28.41
N VAL A 118 4.63 -12.68 -28.76
CA VAL A 118 4.61 -12.16 -30.13
C VAL A 118 5.93 -12.44 -30.88
N VAL A 119 6.97 -12.86 -30.16
CA VAL A 119 8.33 -13.02 -30.69
C VAL A 119 8.74 -14.49 -30.84
N GLU A 120 7.98 -15.43 -30.26
CA GLU A 120 8.03 -16.87 -30.61
C GLU A 120 7.05 -17.21 -31.73
#